data_AF-A0A8J6ZSA3-F1
#
_entry.id   AF-A0A8J6ZSA3-F1
#
_cell.length_a   1.000
_cell.length_b   1.000
_cell.length_c   1.000
_cell.angle_alpha   90.00
_cell.angle_beta   90.00
_cell.angle_gamma   90.00
#
_symmetry.space_group_name_H-M   'P 1'
#
loop_
_entity.id
_entity.type
_entity.pdbx_description
1 polymer ?
#
loop_
_entity_poly.entity_id
_entity_poly.type
_entity_poly.pdbx_seq_one_letter_code
_entity_poly.pdbx_strand_id
1 'polypeptide(L)'
;MLGNEREKIRHLLVIQDLQGQRTVTLREATYSLGRHSANTIVLASRSVSMQHAILLRVTVPESDQYGFQIIDGNYKGKGSTNGLFVNGDRCFSHNLRHGDVIAFGNNQAQAKYYAISNLSEQAFSESCDIEDLFGFLSEQPNPANPFQTLAVDPTFEAASETALARLASFPELIPNPIIEMDFEGTVTYLNPAAALKFPKLRETGMQHPILKGLLSAVKNLEKNSFMREVEVGTEIFEQSVLYLPESDLIRTFIARDITEQKQATAELHQRDRLLQAVAEAANYLLGEMNYETGIERALAVLGEAAKADRAYLFQNHPHPATGEIAVSLRFEWTQSFIEPTHHYWQNQPYEASGLTRWYNVLSSGQSINGLTQTFPVVEQQLLIRDDIQSLLLVPLRLENEFWGYLGLADCTCERHWSRHEESTLLTMAASIIGARQRQQVEEKIRYQALHDMLTALPNRLLFDEMLGKTLPNAIRNGESLAVIFLDLDRFKVINDTLGHTLGDKLL
;
A
#
# COMPACT_ATOMS: atom_id res chain seq x y z
N MET A 1 32.47 1.32 -15.61
CA MET A 1 33.41 0.18 -15.73
C MET A 1 33.27 -0.37 -17.13
N LEU A 2 34.33 -0.36 -17.93
CA LEU A 2 34.37 -0.96 -19.27
C LEU A 2 34.22 -2.47 -19.10
N GLY A 3 33.00 -2.99 -19.34
CA GLY A 3 32.72 -4.42 -19.26
C GLY A 3 33.56 -5.16 -20.30
N ASN A 4 34.14 -6.29 -19.88
CA ASN A 4 34.93 -7.20 -20.71
C ASN A 4 34.21 -7.51 -22.03
N GLU A 5 34.51 -6.79 -23.10
CA GLU A 5 34.01 -7.11 -24.45
C GLU A 5 34.61 -8.42 -24.99
N ARG A 6 35.66 -8.93 -24.33
CA ARG A 6 36.43 -10.12 -24.71
C ARG A 6 35.72 -11.46 -24.44
N GLU A 7 34.44 -11.50 -24.07
CA GLU A 7 33.71 -12.76 -23.79
C GLU A 7 32.33 -12.88 -24.44
N LYS A 8 31.86 -11.88 -25.21
CA LYS A 8 30.52 -11.96 -25.84
C LYS A 8 30.54 -12.80 -27.12
N ILE A 9 29.82 -13.92 -27.11
CA ILE A 9 29.51 -14.70 -28.30
C ILE A 9 28.52 -13.91 -29.16
N ARG A 10 28.87 -13.67 -30.43
CA ARG A 10 28.00 -13.00 -31.41
C ARG A 10 27.42 -14.05 -32.35
N HIS A 11 26.12 -13.92 -32.64
CA HIS A 11 25.37 -14.87 -33.46
C HIS A 11 25.00 -14.22 -34.79
N LEU A 12 25.35 -14.90 -35.89
CA LEU A 12 25.12 -14.46 -37.25
C LEU A 12 24.39 -15.54 -38.04
N LEU A 13 23.51 -15.11 -38.92
CA LEU A 13 22.81 -15.97 -39.87
C LEU A 13 23.07 -15.45 -41.28
N VAL A 14 23.85 -16.18 -42.07
CA VAL A 14 24.16 -15.85 -43.46
C VAL A 14 23.14 -16.52 -44.35
N ILE A 15 22.30 -15.74 -45.01
CA ILE A 15 21.21 -16.23 -45.84
C ILE A 15 21.63 -16.14 -47.29
N GLN A 16 21.38 -17.20 -48.06
CA GLN A 16 21.55 -17.27 -49.50
C GLN A 16 20.21 -17.66 -50.14
N ASP A 17 19.61 -16.73 -50.86
CA ASP A 17 18.35 -16.94 -51.58
C ASP A 17 18.37 -16.26 -52.95
N LEU A 18 17.21 -16.13 -53.61
CA LEU A 18 17.10 -15.54 -54.95
C LEU A 18 17.49 -14.06 -55.01
N GLN A 19 17.59 -13.36 -53.88
CA GLN A 19 18.03 -11.97 -53.81
C GLN A 19 19.54 -11.84 -53.57
N GLY A 20 20.27 -12.96 -53.48
CA GLY A 20 21.70 -12.99 -53.21
C GLY A 20 22.01 -13.39 -51.76
N GLN A 21 23.24 -13.14 -51.34
CA GLN A 21 23.72 -13.45 -50.00
C GLN A 21 23.60 -12.22 -49.10
N ARG A 22 23.11 -12.40 -47.86
CA ARG A 22 23.08 -11.34 -46.83
C ARG A 22 23.29 -11.90 -45.44
N THR A 23 23.89 -11.11 -44.56
CA THR A 23 24.16 -11.51 -43.17
C THR A 23 23.19 -10.81 -42.22
N VAL A 24 22.52 -11.57 -41.36
CA VAL A 24 21.63 -11.06 -40.32
C VAL A 24 22.27 -11.29 -38.96
N THR A 25 22.38 -10.22 -38.17
CA THR A 25 22.81 -10.34 -36.77
C THR A 25 21.64 -10.77 -35.89
N LEU A 26 21.85 -11.83 -35.09
CA LEU A 26 20.86 -12.34 -34.16
C LEU A 26 21.14 -11.80 -32.74
N ARG A 27 20.30 -10.87 -32.28
CA ARG A 27 20.32 -10.27 -30.93
C ARG A 27 19.01 -10.45 -30.19
N GLU A 28 17.90 -10.39 -30.94
CA GLU A 28 16.55 -10.48 -30.40
C GLU A 28 16.26 -11.89 -29.88
N ALA A 29 15.29 -11.98 -28.97
CA ALA A 29 14.86 -13.25 -28.41
C ALA A 29 14.24 -14.19 -29.46
N THR A 30 13.62 -13.62 -30.51
CA THR A 30 12.89 -14.40 -31.50
C THR A 30 12.96 -13.75 -32.88
N TYR A 31 13.10 -14.57 -33.93
CA TYR A 31 12.98 -14.16 -35.32
C TYR A 31 11.99 -15.06 -36.05
N SER A 32 11.04 -14.48 -36.78
CA SER A 32 10.24 -15.23 -37.75
C SER A 32 10.92 -15.27 -39.10
N LEU A 33 10.88 -16.42 -39.77
CA LEU A 33 11.46 -16.66 -41.09
C LEU A 33 10.38 -17.08 -42.07
N GLY A 34 10.36 -16.49 -43.26
CA GLY A 34 9.43 -16.89 -44.32
C GLY A 34 9.37 -15.92 -45.49
N ARG A 35 8.63 -16.26 -46.55
CA ARG A 35 8.59 -15.43 -47.76
C ARG A 35 7.73 -14.17 -47.64
N HIS A 36 6.88 -14.08 -46.63
CA HIS A 36 6.03 -12.91 -46.43
C HIS A 36 6.82 -11.75 -45.81
N SER A 37 6.50 -10.51 -46.21
CA SER A 37 7.17 -9.30 -45.73
C SER A 37 6.97 -9.03 -44.24
N ALA A 38 5.97 -9.63 -43.60
CA ALA A 38 5.74 -9.51 -42.16
C ALA A 38 6.70 -10.35 -41.29
N ASN A 39 7.59 -11.16 -41.88
CA ASN A 39 8.60 -11.88 -41.10
C ASN A 39 9.78 -10.98 -40.77
N THR A 40 10.38 -11.17 -39.59
CA THR A 40 11.59 -10.46 -39.18
C THR A 40 12.75 -10.74 -40.15
N ILE A 41 12.83 -11.97 -40.64
CA ILE A 41 13.77 -12.40 -41.67
C ILE A 41 12.97 -12.91 -42.86
N VAL A 42 12.87 -12.07 -43.88
CA VAL A 42 12.18 -12.42 -45.13
C VAL A 42 13.09 -13.32 -45.96
N LEU A 43 12.59 -14.43 -46.50
CA LEU A 43 13.33 -15.36 -47.36
C LEU A 43 12.75 -15.34 -48.78
N ALA A 44 13.55 -14.93 -49.77
CA ALA A 44 13.10 -14.76 -51.15
C ALA A 44 13.12 -16.09 -51.92
N SER A 45 12.06 -16.89 -51.74
CA SER A 45 11.85 -18.11 -52.52
C SER A 45 10.37 -18.51 -52.57
N ARG A 46 9.92 -19.02 -53.73
CA ARG A 46 8.54 -19.51 -53.91
C ARG A 46 8.28 -20.82 -53.16
N SER A 47 9.32 -21.61 -52.93
CA SER A 47 9.24 -22.87 -52.18
C SER A 47 9.25 -22.68 -50.66
N VAL A 48 9.49 -21.46 -50.17
CA VAL A 48 9.41 -21.13 -48.74
C VAL A 48 7.96 -20.74 -48.39
N SER A 49 7.49 -21.15 -47.21
CA SER A 49 6.14 -20.84 -46.72
C SER A 49 6.04 -19.37 -46.31
N MET A 50 4.81 -18.84 -46.26
CA MET A 50 4.56 -17.44 -45.85
C MET A 50 5.15 -17.14 -44.48
N GLN A 51 4.98 -18.05 -43.54
CA GLN A 51 5.73 -18.19 -42.30
C GLN A 51 6.25 -19.62 -42.30
N HIS A 52 7.56 -19.81 -42.25
CA HIS A 52 8.20 -21.08 -42.54
C HIS A 52 8.97 -21.62 -41.34
N ALA A 53 9.64 -20.77 -40.57
CA ALA A 53 10.33 -21.19 -39.36
C ALA A 53 10.39 -20.06 -38.34
N ILE A 54 10.75 -20.41 -37.11
CA ILE A 54 11.05 -19.48 -36.02
C ILE A 54 12.44 -19.81 -35.48
N LEU A 55 13.28 -18.79 -35.33
CA LEU A 55 14.49 -18.87 -34.53
C LEU A 55 14.18 -18.35 -33.13
N LEU A 56 14.46 -19.16 -32.12
CA LEU A 56 14.25 -18.85 -30.72
C LEU A 56 15.58 -18.83 -30.00
N ARG A 57 15.81 -17.78 -29.22
CA ARG A 57 16.98 -17.67 -28.36
C ARG A 57 16.79 -18.57 -27.13
N VAL A 58 17.71 -19.50 -26.92
CA VAL A 58 17.69 -20.43 -25.78
C VAL A 58 18.87 -20.11 -24.89
N THR A 59 18.61 -19.70 -23.64
CA THR A 59 19.65 -19.51 -22.63
C THR A 59 20.21 -20.85 -22.19
N VAL A 60 21.53 -20.98 -22.17
CA VAL A 60 22.19 -22.19 -21.69
C VAL A 60 22.09 -22.22 -20.17
N PRO A 61 21.59 -23.32 -19.56
CA PRO A 61 21.55 -23.46 -18.11
C PRO A 61 22.91 -23.15 -17.49
N GLU A 62 22.92 -22.51 -16.31
CA GLU A 62 24.14 -22.16 -15.55
C GLU A 62 25.04 -21.08 -16.16
N SER A 63 24.59 -20.36 -17.20
CA SER A 63 25.35 -19.25 -17.80
C SER A 63 24.47 -18.10 -18.33
N ASP A 64 25.07 -16.91 -18.48
CA ASP A 64 24.48 -15.78 -19.22
C ASP A 64 24.61 -15.94 -20.75
N GLN A 65 25.10 -17.08 -21.22
CA GLN A 65 25.24 -17.38 -22.65
C GLN A 65 23.92 -17.90 -23.22
N TYR A 66 23.71 -17.62 -24.50
CA TYR A 66 22.53 -18.07 -25.21
C TYR A 66 22.92 -18.65 -26.58
N GLY A 67 22.11 -19.57 -27.07
CA GLY A 67 22.15 -20.10 -28.43
C GLY A 67 20.84 -19.82 -29.16
N PHE A 68 20.71 -20.34 -30.37
CA PHE A 68 19.45 -20.28 -31.12
C PHE A 68 18.98 -21.68 -31.48
N GLN A 69 17.69 -21.93 -31.26
CA GLN A 69 16.99 -23.11 -31.72
C GLN A 69 16.09 -22.71 -32.88
N ILE A 70 16.14 -23.45 -33.98
CA ILE A 70 15.22 -23.26 -35.10
C ILE A 70 14.08 -24.27 -35.03
N ILE A 71 12.86 -23.81 -35.31
CA ILE A 71 11.64 -24.61 -35.25
C ILE A 71 10.86 -24.42 -36.56
N ASP A 72 10.40 -25.52 -37.15
CA ASP A 72 9.58 -25.54 -38.36
C ASP A 72 8.15 -25.05 -38.07
N GLY A 73 7.70 -24.05 -38.82
CA GLY A 73 6.34 -23.52 -38.75
C GLY A 73 6.21 -22.11 -38.17
N ASN A 74 5.00 -21.78 -37.72
CA ASN A 74 4.65 -20.45 -37.19
C ASN A 74 4.24 -20.47 -35.71
N TYR A 75 3.99 -19.28 -35.14
CA TYR A 75 3.62 -19.11 -33.73
C TYR A 75 2.30 -19.78 -33.32
N LYS A 76 1.53 -20.30 -34.28
CA LYS A 76 0.30 -21.07 -34.05
C LYS A 76 0.52 -22.58 -34.19
N GLY A 77 1.77 -23.04 -34.31
CA GLY A 77 2.14 -24.45 -34.44
C GLY A 77 1.85 -25.06 -35.82
N LYS A 78 1.54 -24.25 -36.83
CA LYS A 78 1.35 -24.75 -38.19
C LYS A 78 2.72 -24.91 -38.87
N GLY A 79 3.12 -26.16 -39.12
CA GLY A 79 4.37 -26.49 -39.80
C GLY A 79 4.46 -25.93 -41.22
N SER A 80 5.68 -25.79 -41.74
CA SER A 80 5.88 -25.37 -43.12
C SER A 80 5.43 -26.44 -44.11
N THR A 81 5.12 -26.01 -45.33
CA THR A 81 4.62 -26.91 -46.38
C THR A 81 5.69 -27.86 -46.90
N ASN A 82 6.93 -27.39 -46.99
CA ASN A 82 8.03 -28.12 -47.61
C ASN A 82 9.08 -28.59 -46.59
N GLY A 83 8.83 -28.38 -45.30
CA GLY A 83 9.71 -28.81 -44.22
C GLY A 83 10.96 -27.95 -44.07
N LEU A 84 11.56 -28.09 -42.89
CA LEU A 84 12.85 -27.54 -42.52
C LEU A 84 13.91 -28.65 -42.54
N PHE A 85 15.10 -28.33 -43.06
CA PHE A 85 16.23 -29.26 -43.08
C PHE A 85 17.46 -28.60 -42.47
N VAL A 86 18.17 -29.31 -41.60
CA VAL A 86 19.45 -28.87 -41.05
C VAL A 86 20.51 -29.92 -41.36
N ASN A 87 21.60 -29.50 -41.98
CA ASN A 87 22.69 -30.36 -42.45
C ASN A 87 22.23 -31.54 -43.35
N GLY A 88 21.12 -31.36 -44.06
CA GLY A 88 20.51 -32.35 -44.96
C GLY A 88 19.42 -33.21 -44.33
N ASP A 89 19.31 -33.22 -43.00
CA ASP A 89 18.29 -33.99 -42.29
C ASP A 89 17.04 -33.16 -42.07
N ARG A 90 15.87 -33.76 -42.38
CA ARG A 90 14.58 -33.11 -42.12
C ARG A 90 14.34 -33.08 -40.62
N CYS A 91 14.12 -31.90 -40.05
CA CYS A 91 13.88 -31.75 -38.63
C CYS A 91 12.69 -30.82 -38.37
N PHE A 92 11.92 -31.12 -37.33
CA PHE A 92 10.91 -30.18 -36.83
C PHE A 92 11.53 -29.10 -35.95
N SER A 93 12.60 -29.43 -35.23
CA SER A 93 13.32 -28.51 -34.36
C SER A 93 14.80 -28.89 -34.30
N HIS A 94 15.69 -27.90 -34.19
CA HIS A 94 17.13 -28.13 -34.07
C HIS A 94 17.82 -27.02 -33.26
N ASN A 95 18.68 -27.39 -32.32
CA ASN A 95 19.55 -26.46 -31.61
C ASN A 95 20.76 -26.14 -32.49
N LEU A 96 20.86 -24.91 -32.98
CA LEU A 96 21.87 -24.52 -33.97
C LEU A 96 23.28 -24.48 -33.37
N ARG A 97 24.20 -25.14 -34.07
CA ARG A 97 25.63 -25.21 -33.80
C ARG A 97 26.39 -24.39 -34.83
N HIS A 98 27.53 -23.83 -34.43
CA HIS A 98 28.39 -23.09 -35.34
C HIS A 98 28.68 -23.91 -36.60
N GLY A 99 28.37 -23.35 -37.76
CA GLY A 99 28.58 -23.96 -39.06
C GLY A 99 27.37 -24.69 -39.65
N ASP A 100 26.28 -24.83 -38.90
CA ASP A 100 25.06 -25.50 -39.37
C ASP A 100 24.48 -24.84 -40.63
N VAL A 101 24.13 -25.68 -41.61
CA VAL A 101 23.47 -25.27 -42.84
C VAL A 101 21.99 -25.63 -42.77
N ILE A 102 21.16 -24.60 -42.81
CA ILE A 102 19.71 -24.68 -42.74
C ILE A 102 19.18 -24.51 -44.17
N ALA A 103 18.40 -25.46 -44.66
CA ALA A 103 17.73 -25.36 -45.94
C ALA A 103 16.22 -25.21 -45.75
N PHE A 104 15.65 -24.26 -46.49
CA PHE A 104 14.24 -23.92 -46.47
C PHE A 104 13.59 -24.32 -47.80
N GLY A 105 12.56 -25.16 -47.72
CA GLY A 105 11.95 -25.75 -48.90
C GLY A 105 12.92 -26.66 -49.67
N ASN A 106 12.71 -26.82 -50.98
CA ASN A 106 13.53 -27.69 -51.84
C ASN A 106 14.94 -27.10 -52.11
N ASN A 107 15.69 -26.73 -51.06
CA ASN A 107 17.05 -26.17 -51.08
C ASN A 107 17.25 -24.86 -51.88
N GLN A 108 16.18 -24.17 -52.26
CA GLN A 108 16.25 -22.92 -53.03
C GLN A 108 16.55 -21.68 -52.18
N ALA A 109 16.37 -21.76 -50.87
CA ALA A 109 16.85 -20.78 -49.90
C ALA A 109 17.59 -21.52 -48.80
N GLN A 110 18.79 -21.08 -48.48
CA GLN A 110 19.64 -21.67 -47.45
C GLN A 110 20.11 -20.59 -46.49
N ALA A 111 20.40 -20.96 -45.26
CA ALA A 111 21.07 -20.11 -44.31
C ALA A 111 22.15 -20.89 -43.58
N LYS A 112 23.27 -20.23 -43.27
CA LYS A 112 24.35 -20.81 -42.48
C LYS A 112 24.49 -20.04 -41.18
N TYR A 113 24.51 -20.76 -40.07
CA TYR A 113 24.56 -20.17 -38.74
C TYR A 113 25.99 -20.16 -38.20
N TYR A 114 26.38 -19.03 -37.62
CA TYR A 114 27.69 -18.83 -37.00
C TYR A 114 27.54 -18.28 -35.59
N ALA A 115 28.14 -18.95 -34.62
CA ALA A 115 28.36 -18.42 -33.27
C ALA A 115 29.85 -18.13 -33.10
N ILE A 116 30.24 -16.88 -32.91
CA ILE A 116 31.65 -16.48 -32.92
C ILE A 116 32.01 -15.76 -31.62
N SER A 117 33.06 -16.22 -30.94
CA SER A 117 33.64 -15.58 -29.77
C SER A 117 34.73 -14.60 -30.17
N ASN A 118 34.97 -13.57 -29.34
CA ASN A 118 36.14 -12.67 -29.43
C ASN A 118 36.27 -11.81 -30.71
N LEU A 119 35.17 -11.47 -31.37
CA LEU A 119 35.19 -10.49 -32.47
C LEU A 119 35.14 -9.04 -31.94
N SER A 120 36.09 -8.20 -32.35
CA SER A 120 36.06 -6.75 -32.08
C SER A 120 34.86 -6.10 -32.80
N GLU A 121 34.34 -4.97 -32.30
CA GLU A 121 33.22 -4.27 -32.96
C GLU A 121 33.51 -3.89 -34.42
N GLN A 122 34.78 -3.54 -34.71
CA GLN A 122 35.22 -3.14 -36.04
C GLN A 122 35.26 -4.32 -37.02
N ALA A 123 35.84 -5.47 -36.62
CA ALA A 123 35.84 -6.70 -37.42
C ALA A 123 34.42 -7.28 -37.58
N PHE A 124 33.54 -7.03 -36.61
CA PHE A 124 32.16 -7.49 -36.66
C PHE A 124 31.33 -6.68 -37.66
N SER A 125 31.55 -5.37 -37.71
CA SER A 125 30.93 -4.51 -38.72
C SER A 125 31.41 -4.88 -40.13
N GLU A 126 32.70 -5.14 -40.32
CA GLU A 126 33.27 -5.57 -41.60
C GLU A 126 32.71 -6.93 -42.05
N SER A 127 32.48 -7.86 -41.13
CA SER A 127 31.89 -9.17 -41.42
C SER A 127 30.44 -9.11 -41.93
N CYS A 128 29.72 -8.00 -41.71
CA CYS A 128 28.36 -7.85 -42.20
C CYS A 128 28.30 -7.50 -43.70
N ASP A 129 29.37 -6.94 -44.27
CA ASP A 129 29.40 -6.35 -45.62
C ASP A 129 30.25 -7.15 -46.63
N ILE A 130 30.87 -8.27 -46.23
CA ILE A 130 31.75 -9.10 -47.07
C ILE A 130 30.99 -10.28 -47.71
N GLU A 131 31.15 -10.48 -49.03
CA GLU A 131 30.55 -11.60 -49.77
C GLU A 131 31.18 -12.97 -49.39
N ASP A 132 32.50 -13.03 -49.19
CA ASP A 132 33.21 -14.23 -48.73
C ASP A 132 33.51 -14.20 -47.22
N LEU A 133 32.46 -14.41 -46.42
CA LEU A 133 32.57 -14.49 -44.97
C LEU A 133 33.47 -15.67 -44.51
N PHE A 134 33.55 -16.73 -45.30
CA PHE A 134 34.31 -17.93 -44.97
C PHE A 134 35.82 -17.70 -45.11
N GLY A 135 36.25 -17.00 -46.16
CA GLY A 135 37.63 -16.53 -46.32
C GLY A 135 38.06 -15.57 -45.20
N PHE A 136 37.20 -14.60 -44.84
CA PHE A 136 37.48 -13.63 -43.77
C PHE A 136 37.60 -14.28 -42.38
N LEU A 137 36.75 -15.27 -42.07
CA LEU A 137 36.76 -15.96 -40.78
C LEU A 137 37.89 -16.99 -40.64
N SER A 138 38.46 -17.47 -41.76
CA SER A 138 39.55 -18.46 -41.76
C SER A 138 40.94 -17.84 -41.59
N GLU A 139 41.10 -16.53 -41.78
CA GLU A 139 42.34 -15.79 -41.49
C GLU A 139 42.46 -15.35 -40.01
N GLN A 140 41.42 -15.51 -39.20
CA GLN A 140 41.40 -15.15 -37.78
C GLN A 140 41.92 -16.31 -36.91
N PRO A 141 42.73 -16.04 -35.85
CA PRO A 141 43.40 -17.09 -35.09
C PRO A 141 42.41 -17.92 -34.26
N ASN A 142 42.26 -19.19 -34.67
CA ASN A 142 41.79 -20.35 -33.91
C ASN A 142 40.39 -20.22 -33.26
N PRO A 143 39.30 -20.63 -33.94
CA PRO A 143 37.98 -20.70 -33.31
C PRO A 143 37.92 -21.95 -32.42
N ALA A 144 38.25 -21.79 -31.13
CA ALA A 144 37.93 -22.81 -30.14
C ALA A 144 36.39 -22.91 -30.02
N ASN A 145 35.84 -24.06 -30.38
CA ASN A 145 34.42 -24.40 -30.26
C ASN A 145 34.03 -24.52 -28.77
N PRO A 146 33.18 -23.65 -28.19
CA PRO A 146 32.77 -23.77 -26.79
C PRO A 146 31.77 -24.92 -26.55
N PHE A 147 31.20 -25.49 -27.62
CA PHE A 147 30.13 -26.50 -27.55
C PHE A 147 30.62 -27.92 -27.89
N GLN A 148 31.93 -28.16 -27.92
CA GLN A 148 32.49 -29.48 -28.24
C GLN A 148 32.29 -30.54 -27.13
N THR A 149 31.69 -30.16 -26.00
CA THR A 149 31.45 -31.02 -24.82
C THR A 149 29.97 -31.24 -24.46
N LEU A 150 29.04 -31.01 -25.40
CA LEU A 150 27.65 -31.44 -25.23
C LEU A 150 27.31 -32.52 -26.25
N ALA A 151 27.95 -33.69 -26.07
CA ALA A 151 27.35 -34.93 -26.51
C ALA A 151 26.11 -35.16 -25.63
N VAL A 152 24.92 -35.00 -26.21
CA VAL A 152 23.69 -35.46 -25.58
C VAL A 152 23.50 -36.91 -26.02
N ASP A 153 23.36 -37.78 -25.03
CA ASP A 153 23.02 -39.19 -25.18
C ASP A 153 21.77 -39.39 -26.06
N PRO A 154 21.67 -40.44 -26.90
CA PRO A 154 20.57 -40.63 -27.85
C PRO A 154 19.20 -40.96 -27.22
N THR A 155 19.05 -40.91 -25.89
CA THR A 155 17.88 -41.42 -25.17
C THR A 155 16.77 -40.40 -24.90
N PHE A 156 16.85 -39.19 -25.47
CA PHE A 156 15.93 -38.09 -25.17
C PHE A 156 14.82 -37.81 -26.21
N GLU A 157 14.54 -38.74 -27.14
CA GLU A 157 13.48 -38.54 -28.14
C GLU A 157 12.04 -38.73 -27.60
N ALA A 158 11.85 -39.33 -26.41
CA ALA A 158 10.53 -39.60 -25.84
C ALA A 158 9.95 -38.46 -24.99
N ALA A 159 10.75 -37.46 -24.58
CA ALA A 159 10.31 -36.31 -23.77
C ALA A 159 9.75 -35.14 -24.61
N SER A 160 9.67 -35.32 -25.92
CA SER A 160 9.42 -34.26 -26.91
C SER A 160 7.97 -33.75 -26.89
N GLU A 161 6.96 -34.62 -26.82
CA GLU A 161 5.55 -34.19 -26.94
C GLU A 161 5.02 -33.41 -25.72
N THR A 162 5.40 -33.78 -24.50
CA THR A 162 5.04 -33.07 -23.25
C THR A 162 5.81 -31.75 -23.11
N ALA A 163 7.07 -31.70 -23.53
CA ALA A 163 7.84 -30.45 -23.65
C ALA A 163 7.26 -29.52 -24.75
N LEU A 164 6.75 -30.09 -25.84
CA LEU A 164 6.10 -29.37 -26.94
C LEU A 164 4.73 -28.78 -26.55
N ALA A 165 3.93 -29.49 -25.75
CA ALA A 165 2.69 -28.95 -25.19
C ALA A 165 2.95 -27.77 -24.22
N ARG A 166 4.06 -27.82 -23.46
CA ARG A 166 4.54 -26.70 -22.62
C ARG A 166 4.94 -25.48 -23.45
N LEU A 167 5.69 -25.69 -24.54
CA LEU A 167 6.16 -24.63 -25.45
C LEU A 167 5.02 -23.95 -26.24
N ALA A 168 3.92 -24.66 -26.49
CA ALA A 168 2.74 -24.10 -27.16
C ALA A 168 1.96 -23.06 -26.32
N SER A 169 2.30 -22.90 -25.03
CA SER A 169 1.70 -21.93 -24.09
C SER A 169 2.62 -20.74 -23.78
N PHE A 170 3.31 -20.21 -24.80
CA PHE A 170 4.33 -19.13 -24.77
C PHE A 170 4.34 -18.20 -23.53
N PRO A 171 5.07 -18.56 -22.45
CA PRO A 171 5.17 -17.76 -21.22
C PRO A 171 6.13 -16.56 -21.33
N GLU A 172 7.01 -16.54 -22.34
CA GLU A 172 8.07 -15.53 -22.49
C GLU A 172 7.57 -14.18 -23.02
N LEU A 173 6.44 -14.17 -23.72
CA LEU A 173 5.76 -12.96 -24.19
C LEU A 173 4.73 -12.45 -23.17
N ILE A 174 4.48 -13.20 -22.10
CA ILE A 174 3.53 -12.81 -21.06
C ILE A 174 4.23 -11.78 -20.16
N PRO A 175 3.69 -10.55 -20.06
CA PRO A 175 4.33 -9.48 -19.26
C PRO A 175 4.28 -9.76 -17.75
N ASN A 176 3.47 -10.74 -17.34
CA ASN A 176 3.32 -11.14 -15.94
C ASN A 176 4.38 -12.18 -15.54
N PRO A 177 4.96 -12.10 -14.34
CA PRO A 177 5.89 -13.10 -13.84
C PRO A 177 5.31 -14.52 -13.83
N ILE A 178 6.01 -15.46 -14.45
CA ILE A 178 5.70 -16.90 -14.45
C ILE A 178 6.91 -17.65 -13.92
N ILE A 179 6.66 -18.51 -12.95
CA ILE A 179 7.68 -19.31 -12.26
C ILE A 179 7.22 -20.76 -12.26
N GLU A 180 8.12 -21.69 -12.61
CA GLU A 180 7.89 -23.11 -12.39
C GLU A 180 8.90 -23.67 -11.41
N MET A 181 8.42 -24.61 -10.59
CA MET A 181 9.25 -25.36 -9.66
C MET A 181 8.83 -26.83 -9.62
N ASP A 182 9.78 -27.70 -9.31
CA ASP A 182 9.52 -29.12 -9.05
C ASP A 182 9.10 -29.39 -7.59
N PHE A 183 8.79 -30.65 -7.28
CA PHE A 183 8.45 -31.08 -5.92
C PHE A 183 9.64 -31.18 -4.96
N GLU A 184 10.87 -31.03 -5.46
CA GLU A 184 12.09 -30.96 -4.65
C GLU A 184 12.35 -29.53 -4.16
N GLY A 185 11.65 -28.54 -4.72
CA GLY A 185 11.75 -27.13 -4.35
C GLY A 185 12.65 -26.32 -5.28
N THR A 186 13.11 -26.90 -6.38
CA THR A 186 14.00 -26.27 -7.34
C THR A 186 13.20 -25.51 -8.39
N VAL A 187 13.60 -24.26 -8.65
CA VAL A 187 12.99 -23.43 -9.70
C VAL A 187 13.49 -23.90 -11.06
N THR A 188 12.64 -24.60 -11.81
CA THR A 188 12.98 -25.19 -13.11
C THR A 188 12.82 -24.20 -14.26
N TYR A 189 11.97 -23.18 -14.11
CA TYR A 189 11.76 -22.16 -15.14
C TYR A 189 11.37 -20.79 -14.55
N LEU A 190 11.85 -19.74 -15.21
CA LEU A 190 11.46 -18.34 -14.97
C LEU A 190 11.28 -17.66 -16.32
N ASN A 191 10.14 -17.00 -16.54
CA ASN A 191 10.02 -16.11 -17.70
C ASN A 191 10.80 -14.79 -17.47
N PRO A 192 11.07 -13.99 -18.52
CA PRO A 192 11.83 -12.75 -18.39
C PRO A 192 11.22 -11.75 -17.37
N ALA A 193 9.89 -11.68 -17.30
CA ALA A 193 9.20 -10.82 -16.33
C ALA A 193 9.48 -11.27 -14.88
N ALA A 194 9.49 -12.57 -14.59
CA ALA A 194 9.83 -13.11 -13.28
C ALA A 194 11.29 -12.91 -12.91
N ALA A 195 12.20 -13.12 -13.86
CA ALA A 195 13.63 -12.90 -13.65
C ALA A 195 13.93 -11.42 -13.33
N LEU A 196 13.22 -10.49 -13.97
CA LEU A 196 13.39 -9.06 -13.74
C LEU A 196 12.74 -8.58 -12.43
N LYS A 197 11.53 -9.05 -12.10
CA LYS A 197 10.80 -8.65 -10.88
C LYS A 197 11.39 -9.32 -9.62
N PHE A 198 11.90 -10.55 -9.73
CA PHE A 198 12.44 -11.32 -8.60
C PHE A 198 13.86 -11.87 -8.92
N PRO A 199 14.89 -11.01 -9.02
CA PRO A 199 16.21 -11.41 -9.51
C PRO A 199 16.93 -12.44 -8.62
N LYS A 200 16.66 -12.44 -7.30
CA LYS A 200 17.28 -13.36 -6.33
C LYS A 200 16.44 -14.61 -6.04
N LEU A 201 15.38 -14.85 -6.80
CA LEU A 201 14.45 -15.94 -6.53
C LEU A 201 15.11 -17.31 -6.57
N ARG A 202 16.06 -17.53 -7.49
CA ARG A 202 16.83 -18.79 -7.57
C ARG A 202 17.80 -18.99 -6.40
N GLU A 203 18.42 -17.92 -5.93
CA GLU A 203 19.38 -17.96 -4.81
C GLU A 203 18.68 -18.23 -3.48
N THR A 204 17.54 -17.58 -3.27
CA THR A 204 16.74 -17.68 -2.03
C THR A 204 15.83 -18.91 -2.02
N GLY A 205 15.45 -19.42 -3.19
CA GLY A 205 14.66 -20.64 -3.36
C GLY A 205 13.41 -20.64 -2.48
N MET A 206 13.22 -21.73 -1.74
CA MET A 206 12.05 -21.95 -0.86
C MET A 206 11.93 -20.96 0.31
N GLN A 207 12.96 -20.16 0.60
CA GLN A 207 12.86 -19.10 1.61
C GLN A 207 12.20 -17.83 1.06
N HIS A 208 12.16 -17.65 -0.26
CA HIS A 208 11.52 -16.50 -0.86
C HIS A 208 10.00 -16.53 -0.63
N PRO A 209 9.34 -15.41 -0.25
CA PRO A 209 7.91 -15.40 0.06
C PRO A 209 7.01 -16.00 -1.04
N ILE A 210 7.37 -15.75 -2.32
CA ILE A 210 6.68 -16.29 -3.51
C ILE A 210 6.66 -17.83 -3.56
N LEU A 211 7.67 -18.51 -3.00
CA LEU A 211 7.78 -19.98 -3.01
C LEU A 211 7.53 -20.61 -1.62
N LYS A 212 7.63 -19.80 -0.56
CA LYS A 212 7.44 -20.25 0.82
C LYS A 212 6.05 -20.85 1.00
N GLY A 213 6.00 -22.06 1.57
CA GLY A 213 4.76 -22.78 1.88
C GLY A 213 4.00 -23.33 0.67
N LEU A 214 4.56 -23.23 -0.54
CA LEU A 214 3.87 -23.59 -1.77
C LEU A 214 3.76 -25.11 -1.95
N LEU A 215 4.84 -25.85 -1.64
CA LEU A 215 4.84 -27.32 -1.62
C LEU A 215 3.80 -27.90 -0.65
N SER A 216 3.73 -27.34 0.56
CA SER A 216 2.74 -27.77 1.57
C SER A 216 1.31 -27.46 1.14
N ALA A 217 1.09 -26.33 0.47
CA ALA A 217 -0.23 -25.97 -0.05
C ALA A 217 -0.67 -26.92 -1.16
N VAL A 218 0.24 -27.26 -2.10
CA VAL A 218 -0.05 -28.19 -3.20
C VAL A 218 -0.29 -29.63 -2.71
N LYS A 219 0.50 -30.12 -1.75
CA LYS A 219 0.34 -31.49 -1.19
C LYS A 219 -0.99 -31.70 -0.46
N ASN A 220 -1.63 -30.64 0.01
CA ASN A 220 -2.87 -30.70 0.81
C ASN A 220 -4.13 -30.38 0.00
N LEU A 221 -4.07 -30.26 -1.32
CA LEU A 221 -5.20 -29.85 -2.15
C LEU A 221 -5.94 -31.02 -2.80
N GLU A 222 -7.27 -30.92 -2.81
CA GLU A 222 -8.15 -31.77 -3.63
C GLU A 222 -8.25 -31.30 -5.10
N LYS A 223 -7.81 -30.06 -5.42
CA LYS A 223 -7.89 -29.43 -6.74
C LYS A 223 -6.50 -29.05 -7.27
N ASN A 224 -6.31 -29.16 -8.59
CA ASN A 224 -5.04 -28.87 -9.27
C ASN A 224 -4.68 -27.36 -9.34
N SER A 225 -5.51 -26.44 -8.84
CA SER A 225 -5.18 -25.02 -8.83
C SER A 225 -5.82 -24.26 -7.66
N PHE A 226 -5.17 -23.18 -7.25
CA PHE A 226 -5.67 -22.26 -6.23
C PHE A 226 -5.03 -20.88 -6.38
N MET A 227 -5.62 -19.89 -5.72
CA MET A 227 -5.11 -18.52 -5.65
C MET A 227 -4.65 -18.24 -4.22
N ARG A 228 -3.59 -17.45 -4.06
CA ARG A 228 -3.14 -16.95 -2.75
C ARG A 228 -2.59 -15.54 -2.85
N GLU A 229 -2.61 -14.83 -1.74
CA GLU A 229 -1.94 -13.52 -1.60
C GLU A 229 -0.54 -13.74 -1.06
N VAL A 230 0.44 -13.02 -1.61
CA VAL A 230 1.83 -13.08 -1.16
C VAL A 230 2.38 -11.67 -1.02
N GLU A 231 2.89 -11.37 0.17
CA GLU A 231 3.59 -10.13 0.46
C GLU A 231 5.10 -10.31 0.20
N VAL A 232 5.67 -9.42 -0.61
CA VAL A 232 7.11 -9.37 -0.90
C VAL A 232 7.57 -7.94 -0.65
N GLY A 233 8.22 -7.70 0.49
CA GLY A 233 8.60 -6.35 0.89
C GLY A 233 7.35 -5.52 1.19
N THR A 234 7.12 -4.45 0.43
CA THR A 234 5.94 -3.57 0.55
C THR A 234 4.84 -3.88 -0.46
N GLU A 235 5.09 -4.80 -1.39
CA GLU A 235 4.16 -5.15 -2.47
C GLU A 235 3.35 -6.39 -2.11
N ILE A 236 2.05 -6.35 -2.39
CA ILE A 236 1.13 -7.48 -2.22
C ILE A 236 0.72 -7.98 -3.60
N PHE A 237 1.04 -9.23 -3.86
CA PHE A 237 0.76 -9.90 -5.11
C PHE A 237 -0.36 -10.92 -4.98
N GLU A 238 -1.20 -10.97 -5.99
CA GLU A 238 -2.10 -12.10 -6.20
C GLU A 238 -1.36 -13.17 -7.01
N GLN A 239 -1.13 -14.34 -6.39
CA GLN A 239 -0.44 -15.47 -7.01
C GLN A 239 -1.42 -16.60 -7.33
N SER A 240 -1.54 -16.95 -8.61
CA SER A 240 -2.21 -18.16 -9.06
C SER A 240 -1.22 -19.32 -9.05
N VAL A 241 -1.58 -20.43 -8.44
CA VAL A 241 -0.77 -21.66 -8.40
C VAL A 241 -1.53 -22.77 -9.12
N LEU A 242 -0.85 -23.41 -10.06
CA LEU A 242 -1.34 -24.52 -10.87
C LEU A 242 -0.37 -25.69 -10.73
N TYR A 243 -0.87 -26.82 -10.22
CA TYR A 243 -0.17 -28.09 -10.23
C TYR A 243 -0.44 -28.82 -11.55
N LEU A 244 0.63 -29.33 -12.17
CA LEU A 244 0.63 -30.06 -13.44
C LEU A 244 1.03 -31.52 -13.17
N PRO A 245 0.07 -32.43 -12.92
CA PRO A 245 0.35 -33.80 -12.49
C PRO A 245 1.14 -34.62 -13.52
N GLU A 246 0.93 -34.35 -14.80
CA GLU A 246 1.56 -35.05 -15.93
C GLU A 246 3.08 -34.82 -16.00
N SER A 247 3.55 -33.73 -15.42
CA SER A 247 4.96 -33.32 -15.45
C SER A 247 5.57 -33.13 -14.05
N ASP A 248 4.81 -33.48 -13.00
CA ASP A 248 5.14 -33.29 -11.59
C ASP A 248 5.72 -31.90 -11.25
N LEU A 249 5.09 -30.86 -11.81
CA LEU A 249 5.59 -29.49 -11.75
C LEU A 249 4.50 -28.54 -11.25
N ILE A 250 4.94 -27.52 -10.52
CA ILE A 250 4.08 -26.46 -10.01
C ILE A 250 4.39 -25.19 -10.79
N ARG A 251 3.41 -24.70 -11.52
CA ARG A 251 3.47 -23.45 -12.25
C ARG A 251 2.75 -22.37 -11.47
N THR A 252 3.39 -21.22 -11.31
CA THR A 252 2.82 -20.08 -10.60
C THR A 252 2.81 -18.86 -11.50
N PHE A 253 1.73 -18.09 -11.41
CA PHE A 253 1.52 -16.85 -12.15
C PHE A 253 1.34 -15.72 -11.13
N ILE A 254 2.09 -14.64 -11.29
CA ILE A 254 1.85 -13.41 -10.52
C ILE A 254 0.86 -12.59 -11.33
N ALA A 255 -0.43 -12.72 -10.97
CA ALA A 255 -1.54 -12.24 -11.77
C ALA A 255 -1.62 -10.71 -11.78
N ARG A 256 -1.41 -10.08 -10.62
CA ARG A 256 -1.53 -8.64 -10.45
C ARG A 256 -0.84 -8.16 -9.17
N ASP A 257 -0.24 -6.98 -9.26
CA ASP A 257 0.08 -6.16 -8.08
C ASP A 257 -1.21 -5.51 -7.57
N ILE A 258 -1.65 -5.92 -6.38
CA ILE A 258 -2.89 -5.44 -5.75
C ILE A 258 -2.60 -4.47 -4.60
N THR A 259 -1.35 -3.99 -4.47
CA THR A 259 -0.90 -3.14 -3.36
C THR A 259 -1.76 -1.88 -3.25
N GLU A 260 -1.89 -1.11 -4.34
CA GLU A 260 -2.69 0.11 -4.37
C GLU A 260 -4.17 -0.17 -4.04
N GLN A 261 -4.72 -1.25 -4.58
CA GLN A 261 -6.11 -1.63 -4.33
C GLN A 261 -6.34 -1.98 -2.85
N LYS A 262 -5.42 -2.74 -2.24
CA LYS A 262 -5.49 -3.12 -0.83
C LYS A 262 -5.31 -1.90 0.08
N GLN A 263 -4.37 -1.02 -0.24
CA GLN A 263 -4.19 0.25 0.48
C GLN A 263 -5.44 1.13 0.40
N ALA A 264 -6.00 1.34 -0.79
CA ALA A 264 -7.24 2.10 -0.95
C ALA A 264 -8.42 1.47 -0.21
N THR A 265 -8.55 0.14 -0.24
CA THR A 265 -9.61 -0.57 0.49
C THR A 265 -9.43 -0.43 2.01
N ALA A 266 -8.20 -0.54 2.51
CA ALA A 266 -7.89 -0.37 3.93
C ALA A 266 -8.16 1.08 4.40
N GLU A 267 -7.79 2.07 3.60
CA GLU A 267 -8.05 3.49 3.87
C GLU A 267 -9.56 3.79 3.89
N LEU A 268 -10.33 3.24 2.93
CA LEU A 268 -11.79 3.33 2.94
C LEU A 268 -12.40 2.71 4.20
N HIS A 269 -11.98 1.49 4.56
CA HIS A 269 -12.47 0.85 5.79
C HIS A 269 -12.09 1.64 7.05
N GLN A 270 -10.90 2.26 7.09
CA GLN A 270 -10.50 3.13 8.20
C GLN A 270 -11.41 4.37 8.28
N ARG A 271 -11.66 5.02 7.14
CA ARG A 271 -12.55 6.18 7.05
C ARG A 271 -13.97 5.84 7.49
N ASP A 272 -14.53 4.71 7.04
CA ASP A 272 -15.87 4.29 7.42
C ASP A 272 -15.99 4.03 8.93
N ARG A 273 -15.00 3.34 9.53
CA ARG A 273 -14.94 3.14 10.99
C ARG A 273 -14.94 4.47 11.76
N LEU A 274 -14.12 5.42 11.32
CA LEU A 274 -14.02 6.74 11.95
C LEU A 274 -15.31 7.55 11.84
N LEU A 275 -15.98 7.53 10.68
CA LEU A 275 -17.26 8.21 10.49
C LEU A 275 -18.37 7.60 11.35
N GLN A 276 -18.41 6.26 11.44
CA GLN A 276 -19.34 5.57 12.33
C GLN A 276 -19.10 5.93 13.79
N ALA A 277 -17.84 5.99 14.22
CA ALA A 277 -17.45 6.39 15.57
C ALA A 277 -17.89 7.83 15.89
N VAL A 278 -17.76 8.77 14.95
CA VAL A 278 -18.26 10.14 15.14
C VAL A 278 -19.78 10.16 15.28
N ALA A 279 -20.52 9.39 14.48
CA ALA A 279 -21.97 9.32 14.58
C ALA A 279 -22.41 8.73 15.94
N GLU A 280 -21.74 7.69 16.40
CA GLU A 280 -21.98 7.06 17.70
C GLU A 280 -21.62 7.99 18.86
N ALA A 281 -20.46 8.63 18.81
CA ALA A 281 -20.05 9.67 19.75
C ALA A 281 -21.05 10.82 19.83
N ALA A 282 -21.56 11.30 18.69
CA ALA A 282 -22.60 12.32 18.65
C ALA A 282 -23.90 11.86 19.33
N ASN A 283 -24.28 10.58 19.19
CA ASN A 283 -25.44 10.03 19.91
C ASN A 283 -25.22 10.02 21.43
N TYR A 284 -24.03 9.68 21.92
CA TYR A 284 -23.73 9.78 23.36
C TYR A 284 -23.82 11.22 23.86
N LEU A 285 -23.21 12.15 23.12
CA LEU A 285 -23.25 13.57 23.46
C LEU A 285 -24.68 14.15 23.44
N LEU A 286 -25.56 13.63 22.58
CA LEU A 286 -26.93 14.09 22.45
C LEU A 286 -27.90 13.43 23.43
N GLY A 287 -27.71 12.15 23.73
CA GLY A 287 -28.67 11.32 24.48
C GLY A 287 -28.36 11.15 25.97
N GLU A 288 -27.12 11.34 26.40
CA GLU A 288 -26.77 11.24 27.83
C GLU A 288 -27.29 12.45 28.61
N MET A 289 -27.93 12.18 29.75
CA MET A 289 -28.36 13.23 30.69
C MET A 289 -27.18 13.91 31.39
N ASN A 290 -26.04 13.19 31.51
CA ASN A 290 -24.81 13.71 32.08
C ASN A 290 -23.79 14.01 30.96
N TYR A 291 -23.48 15.29 30.79
CA TYR A 291 -22.51 15.79 29.82
C TYR A 291 -21.12 15.15 29.98
N GLU A 292 -20.65 14.98 31.23
CA GLU A 292 -19.32 14.42 31.50
C GLU A 292 -19.23 12.97 31.01
N THR A 293 -20.22 12.14 31.37
CA THR A 293 -20.32 10.74 30.93
C THR A 293 -20.46 10.65 29.40
N GLY A 294 -21.19 11.58 28.79
CA GLY A 294 -21.31 11.68 27.34
C GLY A 294 -19.95 11.89 26.66
N ILE A 295 -19.12 12.80 27.17
CA ILE A 295 -17.77 13.04 26.63
C ILE A 295 -16.86 11.84 26.82
N GLU A 296 -16.86 11.23 28.01
CA GLU A 296 -16.00 10.06 28.29
C GLU A 296 -16.26 8.93 27.30
N ARG A 297 -17.54 8.60 27.04
CA ARG A 297 -17.94 7.60 26.05
C ARG A 297 -17.56 8.01 24.64
N ALA A 298 -17.79 9.27 24.30
CA ALA A 298 -17.48 9.80 22.98
C ALA A 298 -15.97 9.76 22.68
N LEU A 299 -15.11 10.09 23.65
CA LEU A 299 -13.65 9.98 23.53
C LEU A 299 -13.20 8.53 23.41
N ALA A 300 -13.81 7.61 24.16
CA ALA A 300 -13.48 6.19 24.07
C ALA A 300 -13.75 5.63 22.69
N VAL A 301 -14.96 5.84 22.17
CA VAL A 301 -15.36 5.38 20.83
C VAL A 301 -14.45 5.96 19.74
N LEU A 302 -14.11 7.24 19.85
CA LEU A 302 -13.19 7.90 18.92
C LEU A 302 -11.79 7.30 18.97
N GLY A 303 -11.23 7.14 20.17
CA GLY A 303 -9.90 6.61 20.38
C GLY A 303 -9.76 5.17 19.89
N GLU A 304 -10.74 4.32 20.20
CA GLU A 304 -10.80 2.92 19.73
C GLU A 304 -10.90 2.84 18.20
N ALA A 305 -11.79 3.63 17.59
CA ALA A 305 -11.99 3.61 16.14
C ALA A 305 -10.78 4.16 15.36
N ALA A 306 -10.14 5.20 15.91
CA ALA A 306 -8.89 5.76 15.40
C ALA A 306 -7.69 4.82 15.63
N LYS A 307 -7.85 3.78 16.47
CA LYS A 307 -6.76 2.95 16.97
C LYS A 307 -5.63 3.82 17.53
N ALA A 308 -6.01 4.86 18.26
CA ALA A 308 -5.07 5.73 18.93
C ALA A 308 -4.72 5.14 20.30
N ASP A 309 -3.54 5.46 20.82
CA ASP A 309 -3.14 5.08 22.18
C ASP A 309 -3.80 5.97 23.24
N ARG A 310 -4.06 7.24 22.88
CA ARG A 310 -4.66 8.24 23.77
C ARG A 310 -5.54 9.23 23.00
N ALA A 311 -6.67 9.59 23.62
CA ALA A 311 -7.55 10.67 23.17
C ALA A 311 -7.84 11.61 24.34
N TYR A 312 -7.84 12.93 24.12
CA TYR A 312 -8.03 13.87 25.22
C TYR A 312 -8.72 15.16 24.80
N LEU A 313 -9.38 15.78 25.77
CA LEU A 313 -10.03 17.08 25.67
C LEU A 313 -9.37 18.05 26.66
N PHE A 314 -8.73 19.08 26.11
CA PHE A 314 -8.17 20.18 26.88
C PHE A 314 -9.07 21.40 26.82
N GLN A 315 -9.14 22.13 27.94
CA GLN A 315 -9.92 23.35 28.06
C GLN A 315 -9.03 24.51 28.51
N ASN A 316 -9.19 25.65 27.84
CA ASN A 316 -8.56 26.90 28.22
C ASN A 316 -9.36 27.61 29.32
N HIS A 317 -8.63 28.24 30.24
CA HIS A 317 -9.21 29.06 31.29
C HIS A 317 -8.16 30.04 31.85
N PRO A 318 -8.57 31.12 32.52
CA PRO A 318 -7.65 31.95 33.29
C PRO A 318 -6.97 31.13 34.40
N HIS A 319 -5.66 31.29 34.55
CA HIS A 319 -4.90 30.64 35.61
C HIS A 319 -5.35 31.16 36.99
N PRO A 320 -5.65 30.30 37.98
CA PRO A 320 -6.23 30.75 39.25
C PRO A 320 -5.39 31.75 40.04
N ALA A 321 -4.05 31.67 39.93
CA ALA A 321 -3.14 32.53 40.70
C ALA A 321 -2.63 33.75 39.92
N THR A 322 -2.54 33.66 38.59
CA THR A 322 -1.86 34.69 37.75
C THR A 322 -2.82 35.39 36.80
N GLY A 323 -3.99 34.80 36.51
CA GLY A 323 -4.95 35.32 35.52
C GLY A 323 -4.54 35.10 34.06
N GLU A 324 -3.32 34.61 33.80
CA GLU A 324 -2.82 34.30 32.46
C GLU A 324 -3.61 33.16 31.80
N ILE A 325 -3.62 33.10 30.47
CA ILE A 325 -4.30 32.01 29.76
C ILE A 325 -3.57 30.69 30.00
N ALA A 326 -4.29 29.74 30.60
CA ALA A 326 -3.80 28.41 30.90
C ALA A 326 -4.70 27.35 30.30
N VAL A 327 -4.18 26.13 30.20
CA VAL A 327 -4.89 24.97 29.72
C VAL A 327 -4.90 23.86 30.77
N SER A 328 -6.02 23.17 30.89
CA SER A 328 -6.14 21.95 31.70
C SER A 328 -6.71 20.81 30.88
N LEU A 329 -6.19 19.61 31.10
CA LEU A 329 -6.78 18.36 30.65
C LEU A 329 -8.06 18.11 31.44
N ARG A 330 -9.19 18.01 30.75
CA ARG A 330 -10.52 17.80 31.36
C ARG A 330 -11.01 16.37 31.23
N PHE A 331 -10.75 15.75 30.08
CA PHE A 331 -11.14 14.37 29.82
C PHE A 331 -10.01 13.66 29.09
N GLU A 332 -9.72 12.43 29.51
CA GLU A 332 -8.66 11.61 28.95
C GLU A 332 -9.19 10.18 28.81
N TRP A 333 -9.01 9.62 27.62
CA TRP A 333 -9.17 8.20 27.36
C TRP A 333 -7.80 7.64 26.94
N THR A 334 -7.45 6.48 27.48
CA THR A 334 -6.22 5.76 27.17
C THR A 334 -6.52 4.30 26.86
N GLN A 335 -5.68 3.69 26.03
CA GLN A 335 -5.58 2.24 25.98
C GLN A 335 -5.15 1.68 27.34
N SER A 336 -5.53 0.44 27.64
CA SER A 336 -5.33 -0.19 28.96
C SER A 336 -3.88 -0.26 29.43
N PHE A 337 -2.93 -0.23 28.49
CA PHE A 337 -1.49 -0.30 28.73
C PHE A 337 -0.80 1.07 28.74
N ILE A 338 -1.56 2.17 28.60
CA ILE A 338 -1.04 3.54 28.59
C ILE A 338 -1.43 4.23 29.89
N GLU A 339 -0.42 4.78 30.58
CA GLU A 339 -0.62 5.53 31.81
C GLU A 339 -1.33 6.89 31.53
N PRO A 340 -2.35 7.26 32.33
CA PRO A 340 -3.01 8.56 32.24
C PRO A 340 -2.10 9.71 32.66
N THR A 341 -2.24 10.85 31.99
CA THR A 341 -1.41 12.06 32.20
C THR A 341 -2.15 13.22 32.88
N HIS A 342 -3.44 13.03 33.20
CA HIS A 342 -4.31 14.04 33.83
C HIS A 342 -3.67 14.89 34.94
N HIS A 343 -2.84 14.28 35.80
CA HIS A 343 -2.20 14.96 36.93
C HIS A 343 -1.18 16.03 36.53
N TYR A 344 -0.50 15.87 35.39
CA TYR A 344 0.54 16.81 34.93
C TYR A 344 -0.04 18.01 34.19
N TRP A 345 -1.28 17.90 33.72
CA TRP A 345 -1.90 18.84 32.81
C TRP A 345 -2.99 19.67 33.49
N GLN A 346 -2.69 20.26 34.64
CA GLN A 346 -3.60 21.15 35.35
C GLN A 346 -3.03 22.56 35.43
N ASN A 347 -3.84 23.55 35.05
CA ASN A 347 -3.53 24.98 35.07
C ASN A 347 -2.19 25.31 34.39
N GLN A 348 -1.90 24.74 33.22
CA GLN A 348 -0.62 24.93 32.53
C GLN A 348 -0.63 26.24 31.71
N PRO A 349 0.18 27.26 32.04
CA PRO A 349 0.25 28.47 31.23
C PRO A 349 0.98 28.20 29.91
N TYR A 350 0.42 28.66 28.79
CA TYR A 350 1.01 28.40 27.47
C TYR A 350 2.43 28.96 27.33
N GLU A 351 2.66 30.18 27.81
CA GLU A 351 3.96 30.85 27.68
C GLU A 351 5.02 30.19 28.58
N ALA A 352 4.70 29.96 29.85
CA ALA A 352 5.62 29.34 30.81
C ALA A 352 5.99 27.90 30.42
N SER A 353 5.06 27.16 29.81
CA SER A 353 5.28 25.79 29.33
C SER A 353 5.92 25.75 27.93
N GLY A 354 6.24 26.89 27.30
CA GLY A 354 6.85 26.93 25.98
C GLY A 354 5.91 26.51 24.83
N LEU A 355 4.60 26.56 25.07
CA LEU A 355 3.53 26.18 24.14
C LEU A 355 2.87 27.39 23.44
N THR A 356 3.53 28.55 23.41
CA THR A 356 3.02 29.76 22.74
C THR A 356 2.68 29.51 21.27
N ARG A 357 3.48 28.69 20.58
CA ARG A 357 3.18 28.29 19.19
C ARG A 357 1.86 27.53 19.09
N TRP A 358 1.60 26.62 20.02
CA TRP A 358 0.37 25.84 20.02
C TRP A 358 -0.85 26.74 20.17
N TYR A 359 -0.80 27.67 21.13
CA TYR A 359 -1.85 28.65 21.32
C TYR A 359 -2.12 29.45 20.05
N ASN A 360 -1.07 29.99 19.40
CA ASN A 360 -1.22 30.81 18.20
C ASN A 360 -1.82 30.04 17.02
N VAL A 361 -1.34 28.81 16.78
CA VAL A 361 -1.83 27.97 15.66
C VAL A 361 -3.28 27.54 15.92
N LEU A 362 -3.58 26.99 17.09
CA LEU A 362 -4.92 26.48 17.40
C LEU A 362 -5.96 27.61 17.53
N SER A 363 -5.61 28.75 18.14
CA SER A 363 -6.52 29.90 18.23
C SER A 363 -6.85 30.52 16.88
N SER A 364 -5.95 30.38 15.89
CA SER A 364 -6.22 30.76 14.50
C SER A 364 -7.16 29.78 13.76
N GLY A 365 -7.53 28.66 14.38
CA GLY A 365 -8.37 27.63 13.78
C GLY A 365 -7.60 26.57 12.99
N GLN A 366 -6.27 26.55 13.06
CA GLN A 366 -5.44 25.56 12.39
C GLN A 366 -5.13 24.37 13.32
N SER A 367 -4.99 23.18 12.73
CA SER A 367 -4.58 21.97 13.45
C SER A 367 -3.06 21.87 13.61
N ILE A 368 -2.63 21.08 14.59
CA ILE A 368 -1.22 20.72 14.78
C ILE A 368 -1.11 19.22 14.63
N ASN A 369 -0.26 18.74 13.73
CA ASN A 369 0.05 17.32 13.64
C ASN A 369 1.52 17.09 13.31
N GLY A 370 2.04 15.94 13.70
CA GLY A 370 3.40 15.52 13.34
C GLY A 370 3.94 14.39 14.22
N LEU A 371 5.14 13.94 13.86
CA LEU A 371 5.96 13.07 14.70
C LEU A 371 6.70 13.90 15.74
N THR A 372 6.87 13.41 16.97
CA THR A 372 7.52 14.13 18.07
C THR A 372 8.88 14.72 17.67
N GLN A 373 9.70 13.98 16.93
CA GLN A 373 10.99 14.43 16.43
C GLN A 373 10.95 15.66 15.48
N THR A 374 9.77 15.99 14.93
CA THR A 374 9.59 17.13 14.00
C THR A 374 9.16 18.42 14.70
N PHE A 375 8.78 18.35 15.98
CA PHE A 375 8.33 19.53 16.75
C PHE A 375 9.53 20.38 17.21
N PRO A 376 9.34 21.67 17.56
CA PRO A 376 10.35 22.46 18.25
C PRO A 376 10.85 21.81 19.55
N VAL A 377 12.13 21.96 19.88
CA VAL A 377 12.82 21.25 20.99
C VAL A 377 12.07 21.32 22.33
N VAL A 378 11.52 22.48 22.68
CA VAL A 378 10.79 22.67 23.95
C VAL A 378 9.51 21.82 23.97
N GLU A 379 8.80 21.73 22.84
CA GLU A 379 7.61 20.93 22.69
C GLU A 379 7.95 19.43 22.67
N GLN A 380 9.07 19.05 22.03
CA GLN A 380 9.53 17.66 22.04
C GLN A 380 9.75 17.13 23.46
N GLN A 381 10.34 17.94 24.36
CA GLN A 381 10.59 17.53 25.74
C GLN A 381 9.30 17.18 26.49
N LEU A 382 8.22 17.94 26.25
CA LEU A 382 6.91 17.67 26.83
C LEU A 382 6.27 16.40 26.24
N LEU A 383 6.37 16.22 24.92
CA LEU A 383 5.85 15.04 24.24
C LEU A 383 6.58 13.76 24.66
N ILE A 384 7.91 13.81 24.76
CA ILE A 384 8.74 12.69 25.23
C ILE A 384 8.42 12.33 26.69
N ARG A 385 8.19 13.32 27.56
CA ARG A 385 7.79 13.07 28.96
C ARG A 385 6.50 12.25 29.04
N ASP A 386 5.57 12.48 28.12
CA ASP A 386 4.26 11.83 28.09
C ASP A 386 4.23 10.59 27.18
N ASP A 387 5.40 10.10 26.77
CA ASP A 387 5.67 8.97 25.87
C ASP A 387 5.03 9.10 24.48
N ILE A 388 4.72 10.32 24.03
CA ILE A 388 4.07 10.57 22.75
C ILE A 388 5.10 10.47 21.62
N GLN A 389 4.85 9.61 20.63
CA GLN A 389 5.64 9.48 19.39
C GLN A 389 5.02 10.26 18.23
N SER A 390 3.69 10.38 18.18
CA SER A 390 2.99 11.20 17.20
C SER A 390 1.75 11.86 17.78
N LEU A 391 1.44 13.04 17.26
CA LEU A 391 0.41 13.93 17.83
C LEU A 391 -0.49 14.48 16.73
N LEU A 392 -1.79 14.56 17.00
CA LEU A 392 -2.78 15.30 16.23
C LEU A 392 -3.67 16.10 17.17
N LEU A 393 -3.69 17.42 17.02
CA LEU A 393 -4.53 18.35 17.78
C LEU A 393 -5.40 19.17 16.83
N VAL A 394 -6.67 19.31 17.18
CA VAL A 394 -7.63 20.18 16.48
C VAL A 394 -8.25 21.17 17.45
N PRO A 395 -8.52 22.41 17.01
CA PRO A 395 -9.07 23.44 17.89
C PRO A 395 -10.56 23.23 18.17
N LEU A 396 -10.97 23.55 19.40
CA LEU A 396 -12.36 23.67 19.82
C LEU A 396 -12.69 25.17 19.91
N ARG A 397 -13.60 25.63 19.07
CA ARG A 397 -14.07 27.01 19.07
C ARG A 397 -15.50 27.07 19.57
N LEU A 398 -15.73 27.80 20.64
CA LEU A 398 -17.07 28.10 21.14
C LEU A 398 -17.36 29.55 20.78
N GLU A 399 -18.35 29.77 19.91
CA GLU A 399 -18.60 31.08 19.30
C GLU A 399 -17.34 31.63 18.60
N ASN A 400 -16.77 32.73 19.08
CA ASN A 400 -15.52 33.30 18.54
C ASN A 400 -14.28 32.99 19.39
N GLU A 401 -14.43 32.30 20.52
CA GLU A 401 -13.34 32.05 21.46
C GLU A 401 -12.67 30.69 21.24
N PHE A 402 -11.37 30.63 21.48
CA PHE A 402 -10.59 29.40 21.50
C PHE A 402 -10.80 28.69 22.84
N TRP A 403 -11.84 27.86 22.91
CA TRP A 403 -12.27 27.19 24.13
C TRP A 403 -11.28 26.14 24.62
N GLY A 404 -10.55 25.50 23.71
CA GLY A 404 -9.61 24.44 24.02
C GLY A 404 -9.23 23.64 22.79
N TYR A 405 -8.76 22.41 22.96
CA TYR A 405 -8.45 21.53 21.82
C TYR A 405 -8.76 20.06 22.14
N LEU A 406 -9.07 19.33 21.07
CA LEU A 406 -9.25 17.88 21.09
C LEU A 406 -8.02 17.25 20.43
N GLY A 407 -7.52 16.15 20.96
CA GLY A 407 -6.35 15.50 20.39
C GLY A 407 -6.33 13.99 20.45
N LEU A 408 -5.54 13.43 19.54
CA LEU A 408 -5.15 12.03 19.48
C LEU A 408 -3.62 11.95 19.56
N ALA A 409 -3.12 10.92 20.22
CA ALA A 409 -1.70 10.64 20.31
C ALA A 409 -1.43 9.14 20.23
N ASP A 410 -0.34 8.79 19.54
CA ASP A 410 0.23 7.45 19.58
C ASP A 410 1.53 7.48 20.38
N CYS A 411 1.62 6.56 21.34
CA CYS A 411 2.74 6.42 22.28
C CYS A 411 3.62 5.21 21.93
N THR A 412 3.06 4.24 21.20
CA THR A 412 3.72 2.98 20.85
C THR A 412 4.34 2.97 19.46
N CYS A 413 3.89 3.86 18.57
CA CYS A 413 4.41 3.92 17.20
C CYS A 413 4.45 5.33 16.60
N GLU A 414 5.35 5.52 15.63
CA GLU A 414 5.38 6.70 14.78
C GLU A 414 4.30 6.60 13.70
N ARG A 415 3.38 7.56 13.69
CA ARG A 415 2.28 7.64 12.73
C ARG A 415 2.20 9.01 12.09
N HIS A 416 2.00 9.01 10.78
CA HIS A 416 1.60 10.21 10.05
C HIS A 416 0.08 10.25 9.97
N TRP A 417 -0.51 11.22 10.64
CA TRP A 417 -1.96 11.43 10.63
C TRP A 417 -2.43 11.89 9.26
N SER A 418 -3.44 11.22 8.71
CA SER A 418 -4.03 11.56 7.42
C SER A 418 -4.95 12.77 7.53
N ARG A 419 -5.19 13.46 6.39
CA ARG A 419 -6.16 14.56 6.32
C ARG A 419 -7.59 14.11 6.68
N HIS A 420 -7.91 12.84 6.45
CA HIS A 420 -9.21 12.29 6.75
C HIS A 420 -9.41 12.14 8.26
N GLU A 421 -8.38 11.72 8.98
CA GLU A 421 -8.39 11.65 10.45
C GLU A 421 -8.48 13.03 11.08
N GLU A 422 -7.73 14.00 10.58
CA GLU A 422 -7.85 15.39 10.98
C GLU A 422 -9.27 15.92 10.77
N SER A 423 -9.87 15.66 9.60
CA SER A 423 -11.24 16.08 9.29
C SER A 423 -12.28 15.39 10.19
N THR A 424 -12.10 14.11 10.50
CA THR A 424 -12.97 13.39 11.45
C THR A 424 -12.84 14.00 12.84
N LEU A 425 -11.62 14.29 13.28
CA LEU A 425 -11.37 14.88 14.60
C LEU A 425 -11.98 16.28 14.73
N LEU A 426 -11.88 17.10 13.67
CA LEU A 426 -12.59 18.39 13.58
C LEU A 426 -14.11 18.24 13.67
N THR A 427 -14.67 17.22 13.02
CA THR A 427 -16.11 16.93 13.08
C THR A 427 -16.54 16.57 14.50
N MET A 428 -15.76 15.70 15.15
CA MET A 428 -15.96 15.33 16.55
C MET A 428 -15.84 16.53 17.49
N ALA A 429 -14.84 17.39 17.28
CA ALA A 429 -14.66 18.64 18.02
C ALA A 429 -15.89 19.54 17.91
N ALA A 430 -16.47 19.69 16.71
CA ALA A 430 -17.71 20.42 16.52
C ALA A 430 -18.90 19.80 17.26
N SER A 431 -19.02 18.46 17.28
CA SER A 431 -20.07 17.76 18.05
C SER A 431 -19.94 18.00 19.56
N ILE A 432 -18.73 17.96 20.10
CA ILE A 432 -18.47 18.24 21.53
C ILE A 432 -18.83 19.69 21.88
N ILE A 433 -18.43 20.65 21.05
CA ILE A 433 -18.80 22.06 21.22
C ILE A 433 -20.31 22.26 21.12
N GLY A 434 -20.97 21.65 20.15
CA GLY A 434 -22.42 21.73 20.00
C GLY A 434 -23.16 21.20 21.23
N ALA A 435 -22.69 20.09 21.80
CA ALA A 435 -23.23 19.54 23.05
C ALA A 435 -23.02 20.49 24.24
N ARG A 436 -21.84 21.12 24.34
CA ARG A 436 -21.57 22.13 25.39
C ARG A 436 -22.46 23.35 25.27
N GLN A 437 -22.64 23.87 24.06
CA GLN A 437 -23.49 25.02 23.81
C GLN A 437 -24.95 24.72 24.16
N ARG A 438 -25.44 23.54 23.79
CA ARG A 438 -26.79 23.08 24.18
C ARG A 438 -26.94 23.03 25.70
N GLN A 439 -25.98 22.43 26.41
CA GLN A 439 -25.99 22.36 27.87
C GLN A 439 -26.05 23.76 28.49
N GLN A 440 -25.26 24.72 28.00
CA GLN A 440 -25.30 26.11 28.49
C GLN A 440 -26.67 26.78 28.28
N VAL A 441 -27.30 26.52 27.13
CA VAL A 441 -28.64 27.03 26.83
C VAL A 441 -29.68 26.39 27.76
N GLU A 442 -29.62 25.09 27.99
CA GLU A 442 -30.51 24.37 28.90
C GLU A 442 -30.35 24.83 30.35
N GLU A 443 -29.12 24.99 30.83
CA GLU A 443 -28.80 25.53 32.16
C GLU A 443 -29.36 26.95 32.32
N LYS A 444 -29.21 27.80 31.30
CA LYS A 444 -29.75 29.17 31.31
C LYS A 444 -31.27 29.19 31.33
N ILE A 445 -31.93 28.39 30.49
CA ILE A 445 -33.40 28.27 30.48
C ILE A 445 -33.88 27.77 31.84
N ARG A 446 -33.24 26.74 32.38
CA ARG A 446 -33.56 26.19 33.70
C ARG A 446 -33.38 27.24 34.80
N TYR A 447 -32.30 28.01 34.76
CA TYR A 447 -32.06 29.09 35.71
C TYR A 447 -33.18 30.14 35.63
N GLN A 448 -33.53 30.60 34.43
CA GLN A 448 -34.60 31.59 34.19
C GLN A 448 -35.99 31.08 34.61
N ALA A 449 -36.24 29.78 34.51
CA ALA A 449 -37.50 29.17 34.94
C ALA A 449 -37.58 29.01 36.48
N LEU A 450 -36.45 28.89 37.17
CA LEU A 450 -36.36 28.56 38.60
C LEU A 450 -35.92 29.72 39.49
N HIS A 451 -35.47 30.83 38.92
CA HIS A 451 -35.05 32.03 39.65
C HIS A 451 -35.85 33.25 39.21
N ASP A 452 -36.04 34.18 40.13
CA ASP A 452 -36.54 35.51 39.83
C ASP A 452 -35.44 36.35 39.16
N MET A 453 -35.73 36.92 38.00
CA MET A 453 -34.71 37.61 37.19
C MET A 453 -34.26 38.95 37.76
N LEU A 454 -35.05 39.55 38.65
CA LEU A 454 -34.72 40.82 39.29
C LEU A 454 -33.76 40.59 40.47
N THR A 455 -34.10 39.65 41.34
CA THR A 455 -33.37 39.37 42.58
C THR A 455 -32.30 38.28 42.46
N ALA A 456 -32.32 37.53 41.36
CA ALA A 456 -31.53 36.30 41.18
C ALA A 456 -31.79 35.20 42.23
N LEU A 457 -32.81 35.36 43.08
CA LEU A 457 -33.19 34.39 44.11
C LEU A 457 -34.04 33.26 43.52
N PRO A 458 -34.01 32.05 44.11
CA PRO A 458 -34.94 30.98 43.80
C PRO A 458 -36.39 31.47 43.84
N ASN A 459 -37.14 31.21 42.77
CA ASN A 459 -38.54 31.57 42.71
C ASN A 459 -39.41 30.52 43.44
N ARG A 460 -40.72 30.77 43.47
CA ARG A 460 -41.68 29.89 44.13
C ARG A 460 -41.65 28.45 43.58
N LEU A 461 -41.43 28.27 42.28
CA LEU A 461 -41.36 26.94 41.66
C LEU A 461 -40.17 26.15 42.22
N LEU A 462 -38.99 26.75 42.31
CA LEU A 462 -37.82 26.11 42.90
C LEU A 462 -37.99 25.87 44.41
N PHE A 463 -38.63 26.80 45.13
CA PHE A 463 -38.99 26.59 46.54
C PHE A 463 -39.89 25.35 46.72
N ASP A 464 -40.97 25.23 45.94
CA ASP A 464 -41.90 24.11 46.01
C ASP A 464 -41.20 22.78 45.64
N GLU A 465 -40.33 22.78 44.62
CA GLU A 465 -39.51 21.61 44.26
C GLU A 465 -38.54 21.19 45.38
N MET A 466 -37.84 22.16 45.98
CA MET A 466 -36.91 21.88 47.07
C MET A 466 -37.65 21.35 48.30
N LEU A 467 -38.76 21.98 48.70
CA LEU A 467 -39.58 21.54 49.82
C LEU A 467 -40.14 20.13 49.61
N GLY A 468 -40.61 19.82 48.40
CA GLY A 468 -41.09 18.50 48.02
C GLY A 468 -40.03 17.40 48.11
N LYS A 469 -38.74 17.74 47.94
CA LYS A 469 -37.62 16.81 48.09
C LYS A 469 -37.11 16.71 49.53
N THR A 470 -36.98 17.84 50.22
CA THR A 470 -36.35 17.89 51.55
C THR A 470 -37.25 17.40 52.66
N LEU A 471 -38.57 17.68 52.59
CA LEU A 471 -39.52 17.27 53.63
C LEU A 471 -39.62 15.75 53.80
N PRO A 472 -39.79 14.93 52.73
CA PRO A 472 -39.80 13.47 52.88
C PRO A 472 -38.48 12.90 53.42
N ASN A 473 -37.35 13.50 53.02
CA ASN A 473 -36.03 13.09 53.49
C ASN A 473 -35.85 13.35 54.99
N ALA A 474 -36.25 14.53 55.46
CA ALA A 474 -36.22 14.89 56.87
C ALA A 474 -37.09 13.95 57.72
N ILE A 475 -38.30 13.65 57.25
CA ILE A 475 -39.20 12.68 57.90
C ILE A 475 -38.55 11.30 58.01
N ARG A 476 -37.95 10.81 56.92
CA ARG A 476 -37.30 9.48 56.90
C ARG A 476 -36.08 9.41 57.81
N ASN A 477 -35.31 10.47 57.91
CA ASN A 477 -34.07 10.51 58.68
C ASN A 477 -34.29 10.95 60.15
N GLY A 478 -35.52 11.31 60.53
CA GLY A 478 -35.81 11.86 61.87
C GLY A 478 -35.22 13.26 62.10
N GLU A 479 -34.95 14.00 61.03
CA GLU A 479 -34.39 15.35 61.08
C GLU A 479 -35.50 16.40 61.17
N SER A 480 -35.20 17.56 61.75
CA SER A 480 -36.12 18.70 61.81
C SER A 480 -35.89 19.64 60.64
N LEU A 481 -36.97 20.02 59.93
CA LEU A 481 -36.96 21.01 58.85
C LEU A 481 -37.71 22.27 59.30
N ALA A 482 -37.15 23.45 59.03
CA ALA A 482 -37.78 24.74 59.30
C ALA A 482 -37.92 25.56 58.01
N VAL A 483 -39.04 26.26 57.87
CA VAL A 483 -39.29 27.24 56.79
C VAL A 483 -39.48 28.60 57.43
N ILE A 484 -38.72 29.60 56.96
CA ILE A 484 -38.80 30.98 57.45
C ILE A 484 -39.41 31.85 56.35
N PHE A 485 -40.43 32.63 56.72
CA PHE A 485 -41.05 33.61 55.85
C PHE A 485 -40.62 35.02 56.25
N LEU A 486 -40.13 35.80 55.29
CA LEU A 486 -39.65 37.16 55.45
C LEU A 486 -40.40 38.06 54.48
N ASP A 487 -40.93 39.19 54.96
CA ASP A 487 -41.62 40.18 54.15
C ASP A 487 -40.99 41.57 54.34
N LEU A 488 -41.02 42.39 53.29
CA LEU A 488 -40.51 43.77 53.33
C LEU A 488 -41.66 44.74 53.61
N ASP A 489 -41.79 45.13 54.88
CA ASP A 489 -42.81 46.08 55.31
C ASP A 489 -42.75 47.39 54.51
N ARG A 490 -43.93 47.85 54.06
CA ARG A 490 -44.13 49.13 53.37
C ARG A 490 -43.39 49.28 52.03
N PHE A 491 -42.85 48.23 51.43
CA PHE A 491 -42.21 48.29 50.11
C PHE A 491 -43.13 48.89 49.02
N LYS A 492 -44.43 48.64 49.11
CA LYS A 492 -45.44 49.24 48.22
C LYS A 492 -45.39 50.77 48.18
N VAL A 493 -45.13 51.44 49.31
CA VAL A 493 -45.05 52.91 49.38
C VAL A 493 -43.88 53.42 48.52
N ILE A 494 -42.77 52.68 48.47
CA ILE A 494 -41.60 53.02 47.67
C ILE A 494 -41.96 52.93 46.18
N ASN A 495 -42.61 51.86 45.75
CA ASN A 495 -43.09 51.72 44.36
C ASN A 495 -44.10 52.81 43.98
N ASP A 496 -45.07 53.10 44.85
CA ASP A 496 -46.13 54.08 44.58
C ASP A 496 -45.60 55.53 44.55
N THR A 497 -44.55 55.83 45.33
CA THR A 497 -44.00 57.20 45.46
C THR A 497 -42.83 57.48 44.52
N LEU A 498 -41.94 56.51 44.34
CA LEU A 498 -40.66 56.66 43.63
C LEU A 498 -40.60 55.86 42.33
N GLY A 499 -41.66 55.11 42.02
CA GLY A 499 -41.79 54.30 40.82
C GLY A 499 -41.13 52.93 40.95
N HIS A 500 -41.63 51.98 40.16
CA HIS A 500 -41.17 50.59 40.15
C HIS A 500 -39.66 50.46 39.87
N THR A 501 -39.08 51.30 39.00
CA THR A 501 -37.64 51.24 38.70
C THR A 501 -36.75 51.50 39.91
N LEU A 502 -37.19 52.32 40.87
CA LEU A 502 -36.41 52.55 42.09
C LEU A 502 -36.63 51.44 43.12
N GLY A 503 -37.85 50.88 43.17
CA GLY A 503 -38.12 49.67 43.94
C GLY A 503 -37.27 48.49 43.47
N ASP A 504 -37.15 48.30 42.16
CA ASP A 504 -36.33 47.26 41.53
C ASP A 504 -34.84 47.40 41.87
N LYS A 505 -34.34 48.62 42.12
CA LYS A 505 -32.95 48.85 42.56
C LYS A 505 -32.73 48.64 44.06
N LEU A 506 -33.81 48.70 44.84
CA LEU A 506 -33.75 48.51 46.30
C LEU A 506 -33.73 47.01 46.65
N LEU A 507 -34.42 46.21 45.84
CA LEU A 507 -34.31 44.75 45.81
C LEU A 507 -32.96 44.35 45.21
#